data_AF-A0A2N1UPT4-F1
#
_entry.id   AF-A0A2N1UPT4-F1
#
_cell.length_a   1.000
_cell.length_b   1.000
_cell.length_c   1.000
_cell.angle_alpha   90.00
_cell.angle_beta   90.00
_cell.angle_gamma   90.00
#
_symmetry.space_group_name_H-M   'P 1'
#
loop_
_entity.id
_entity.type
_entity.pdbx_description
1 polymer ?
#
loop_
_entity_poly.entity_id
_entity_poly.type
_entity_poly.pdbx_seq_one_letter_code
_entity_poly.pdbx_strand_id
1 'polypeptide(L)' 'MTLNTSIPTLQGDVQFGAYIARPQGAAKAAIIVIQEIFGVNPGIRQKCDKLAAKGY' A
#
# COMPACT_ATOMS: atom_id res chain seq x y z
N MET A 1 7.88 4.63 11.59
CA MET A 1 7.62 3.29 11.02
C MET A 1 6.77 3.46 9.78
N THR A 2 7.14 2.80 8.68
CA THR A 2 6.74 3.16 7.30
C THR A 2 5.71 2.22 6.65
N LEU A 3 5.30 1.18 7.37
CA LEU A 3 4.13 0.35 7.07
C LEU A 3 3.03 0.73 8.05
N ASN A 4 1.78 0.76 7.60
CA ASN A 4 0.63 1.25 8.39
C ASN A 4 -0.55 0.27 8.43
N THR A 5 -0.39 -0.93 7.89
CA THR A 5 -1.40 -1.99 7.93
C THR A 5 -0.70 -3.35 7.95
N SER A 6 -1.33 -4.35 8.58
CA SER A 6 -0.92 -5.75 8.48
C SER A 6 -1.96 -6.52 7.68
N ILE A 7 -1.51 -7.40 6.79
CA ILE A 7 -2.36 -8.21 5.90
C ILE A 7 -2.06 -9.68 6.18
N PRO A 8 -3.07 -10.50 6.52
CA PRO A 8 -2.89 -11.94 6.68
C PRO A 8 -2.69 -12.61 5.30
N THR A 9 -1.90 -13.68 5.27
CA THR A 9 -1.83 -14.59 4.11
C THR A 9 -3.12 -15.40 4.00
N LEU A 10 -3.33 -16.06 2.86
CA LEU A 10 -4.53 -16.88 2.61
C LEU A 10 -4.70 -18.01 3.65
N GLN A 11 -3.59 -18.59 4.08
CA GLN A 11 -3.53 -19.67 5.08
C GLN A 11 -3.78 -19.15 6.51
N GLY A 12 -3.67 -17.83 6.74
CA GLY A 12 -3.92 -17.20 8.03
C GLY A 12 -2.87 -17.46 9.11
N ASP A 13 -1.79 -18.16 8.77
CA ASP A 13 -0.68 -18.51 9.66
C ASP A 13 0.41 -17.43 9.71
N VAL A 14 0.50 -16.61 8.65
CA VAL A 14 1.49 -15.55 8.51
C VAL A 14 0.79 -14.23 8.18
N GLN A 15 1.39 -13.13 8.62
CA GLN A 15 0.99 -11.79 8.22
C GLN A 15 2.20 -10.98 7.77
N PHE A 16 1.99 -10.05 6.85
CA PHE A 16 3.03 -9.11 6.41
C PHE A 16 2.53 -7.68 6.51
N GLY A 17 3.47 -6.74 6.67
CA GLY A 17 3.15 -5.32 6.71
C GLY A 17 2.97 -4.73 5.31
N ALA A 18 2.06 -3.77 5.18
CA ALA A 18 1.80 -3.02 3.96
C ALA A 18 1.72 -1.51 4.24
N TYR A 19 1.95 -0.72 3.20
CA TYR A 19 1.65 0.71 3.21
C TYR A 19 0.40 0.98 2.37
N ILE A 20 -0.62 1.56 2.99
CA ILE A 20 -1.87 1.94 2.35
C ILE A 20 -1.98 3.47 2.38
N ALA A 21 -2.00 4.07 1.19
CA ALA A 21 -2.47 5.44 0.99
C ALA A 21 -3.95 5.38 0.60
N ARG A 22 -4.77 6.28 1.15
CA ARG A 22 -6.20 6.36 0.82
C ARG A 22 -6.49 7.66 0.08
N PRO A 23 -7.32 7.63 -0.97
CA PRO A 23 -7.75 8.84 -1.65
C PRO A 23 -8.63 9.68 -0.71
N GLN A 24 -8.80 10.96 -1.05
CA GLN A 24 -9.82 11.79 -0.43
C GLN A 24 -11.19 11.39 -0.99
N GLY A 25 -12.09 10.92 -0.12
CA GLY A 25 -13.43 10.47 -0.52
C GLY A 25 -13.48 9.01 -0.96
N ALA A 26 -14.49 8.66 -1.76
CA ALA A 26 -14.70 7.29 -2.23
C ALA A 26 -13.63 6.90 -3.26
N ALA A 27 -13.00 5.73 -3.06
CA ALA A 27 -12.00 5.20 -3.97
C ALA A 27 -12.63 4.76 -5.30
N LYS A 28 -11.99 5.14 -6.42
CA LYS A 28 -12.40 4.71 -7.78
C LYS A 28 -12.19 3.22 -7.99
N ALA A 29 -11.04 2.72 -7.54
CA ALA A 29 -10.63 1.32 -7.55
C ALA A 29 -9.37 1.16 -6.70
N ALA A 30 -9.11 -0.03 -6.18
CA ALA A 30 -7.85 -0.32 -5.49
C ALA A 30 -6.71 -0.57 -6.49
N ILE A 31 -5.51 -0.06 -6.20
CA ILE A 31 -4.29 -0.37 -6.95
C ILE A 31 -3.29 -1.04 -6.01
N ILE A 32 -2.79 -2.21 -6.40
CA ILE A 32 -1.71 -2.90 -5.69
C ILE A 32 -0.38 -2.52 -6.32
N VAL A 33 0.48 -1.87 -5.52
CA VAL A 33 1.84 -1.52 -5.93
C VAL A 33 2.80 -2.59 -5.40
N ILE A 34 3.46 -3.31 -6.31
CA ILE A 34 4.50 -4.28 -5.96
C ILE A 34 5.84 -3.56 -5.82
N GLN A 35 6.49 -3.74 -4.68
CA GLN A 35 7.78 -3.13 -4.38
C GLN A 35 8.92 -3.73 -5.22
N GLU A 36 9.99 -2.95 -5.37
CA GLU A 36 11.27 -3.45 -5.89
C GLU A 36 12.07 -4.16 -4.78
N ILE A 37 13.30 -4.59 -5.06
CA ILE A 37 14.14 -5.37 -4.14
C ILE A 37 14.52 -4.64 -2.83
N PHE A 38 14.27 -3.33 -2.76
CA PHE A 38 14.61 -2.48 -1.61
C PHE A 38 13.46 -2.30 -0.61
N GLY A 39 12.36 -3.04 -0.77
CA GLY A 39 11.22 -2.93 0.14
C GLY A 39 10.33 -1.71 -0.10
N VAL A 40 9.44 -1.44 0.86
CA VAL A 40 8.57 -0.25 0.88
C VAL A 40 9.36 0.99 1.31
N ASN A 41 10.19 1.48 0.38
CA ASN A 41 11.03 2.65 0.55
C ASN A 41 10.25 3.97 0.27
N PRO A 42 10.85 5.16 0.49
CA PRO A 42 10.17 6.43 0.22
C PRO A 42 9.63 6.59 -1.21
N GLY A 43 10.32 6.03 -2.21
CA GLY A 43 9.88 6.06 -3.60
C GLY A 43 8.60 5.25 -3.84
N ILE A 44 8.51 4.05 -3.26
CA ILE A 44 7.28 3.23 -3.32
C ILE A 44 6.11 3.95 -2.64
N ARG A 45 6.33 4.54 -1.45
CA ARG A 45 5.27 5.30 -0.76
C ARG A 45 4.78 6.49 -1.58
N GLN A 46 5.71 7.25 -2.17
CA GLN A 46 5.35 8.38 -3.02
C GLN A 46 4.52 7.94 -4.24
N LYS A 47 4.77 6.74 -4.80
CA LYS A 47 3.92 6.18 -5.88
C LYS A 47 2.49 5.92 -5.35
N CYS A 48 2.34 5.29 -4.19
CA CYS A 48 1.03 5.08 -3.55
C CYS A 48 0.31 6.41 -3.28
N ASP A 49 1.00 7.39 -2.71
CA ASP A 49 0.43 8.71 -2.40
C ASP A 49 -0.04 9.45 -3.65
N LYS A 50 0.71 9.36 -4.75
CA LYS A 50 0.34 9.94 -6.05
C LYS A 50 -0.89 9.26 -6.66
N LEU A 51 -1.07 7.95 -6.46
CA LEU A 51 -2.25 7.23 -6.92
C LEU A 51 -3.47 7.58 -6.07
N ALA A 52 -3.31 7.66 -4.75
CA ALA A 52 -4.32 8.14 -3.81
C ALA A 52 -4.79 9.56 -4.14
N ALA A 53 -3.86 10.48 -4.42
CA ALA A 53 -4.20 11.84 -4.85
C ALA A 53 -5.01 11.89 -6.16
N LYS A 54 -4.94 10.85 -7.00
CA LYS A 54 -5.74 10.72 -8.23
C LYS A 54 -7.12 10.05 -8.00
N GLY A 55 -7.43 9.68 -6.77
CA GLY A 55 -8.70 9.08 -6.38
C GLY A 55 -8.71 7.55 -6.37
N TYR A 56 -7.54 6.89 -6.40
CA TYR A 56 -7.42 5.43 -6.30
C TYR A 56 -7.14 4.99 -4.86
#